data_AF-A0A968TJW1-F1
#
_entry.id   AF-A0A968TJW1-F1
#
_cell.length_a   1.000
_cell.length_b   1.000
_cell.length_c   1.000
_cell.angle_alpha   90.00
_cell.angle_beta   90.00
_cell.angle_gamma   90.00
#
_symmetry.space_group_name_H-M   'P 1'
#
loop_
_entity.id
_entity.type
_entity.pdbx_description
1 polymer ?
#
loop_
_entity_poly.entity_id
_entity_poly.type
_entity_poly.pdbx_seq_one_letter_code
_entity_poly.pdbx_strand_id
1 'polypeptide(L)'
;MLIPSNDFFIANGNERQNRIFDDSGNFLGADFTVLGSQVLDAGSEINDEIPANTAFFGQQNPNTGFSENGVVQVAKGFIPGGAILSDPRFSSADFTKPGYQVARIRVLADASGGQNTFTVEPGSSVNIANFWWCG
;
A
#
# COMPACT_ATOMS: atom_id res chain seq x y z
N MET A 1 5.90 -1.45 3.08
CA MET A 1 6.59 -2.47 3.89
C MET A 1 5.66 -2.91 5.00
N LEU A 2 5.62 -4.20 5.29
CA LEU A 2 4.95 -4.79 6.44
C LEU A 2 5.94 -4.82 7.60
N ILE A 3 5.56 -4.30 8.76
CA ILE A 3 6.46 -4.17 9.92
C ILE A 3 5.81 -4.89 11.10
N PRO A 4 6.56 -5.70 11.86
CA PRO A 4 7.98 -6.06 11.68
C PRO A 4 8.17 -7.10 10.57
N SER A 5 9.24 -6.94 9.78
CA SER A 5 9.75 -7.96 8.86
C SER A 5 11.14 -7.53 8.37
N ASN A 6 11.87 -8.45 7.73
CA ASN A 6 13.10 -8.13 7.00
C ASN A 6 12.75 -7.34 5.73
N ASP A 7 11.92 -7.90 4.85
CA ASP A 7 11.57 -7.28 3.57
C ASP A 7 10.15 -7.59 3.05
N PHE A 8 9.20 -7.91 3.93
CA PHE A 8 7.82 -8.13 3.52
C PHE A 8 7.11 -6.83 3.13
N PHE A 9 6.22 -6.90 2.14
CA PHE A 9 5.44 -5.75 1.67
C PHE A 9 4.12 -6.16 1.01
N ILE A 10 3.28 -5.17 0.71
CA ILE A 10 2.08 -5.32 -0.13
C ILE A 10 2.25 -4.44 -1.37
N ALA A 11 1.77 -4.91 -2.51
CA ALA A 11 1.79 -4.13 -3.74
C ALA A 11 0.60 -4.50 -4.65
N ASN A 12 0.28 -3.59 -5.57
CA ASN A 12 -0.63 -3.89 -6.67
C ASN A 12 0.19 -4.42 -7.86
N GLY A 13 0.48 -5.72 -7.87
CA GLY A 13 1.27 -6.38 -8.92
C GLY A 13 0.58 -6.45 -10.29
N ASN A 14 -0.69 -6.06 -10.38
CA ASN A 14 -1.46 -5.96 -11.61
C ASN A 14 -2.14 -4.59 -11.67
N GLU A 15 -1.67 -3.72 -12.56
CA GLU A 15 -2.14 -2.34 -12.72
C GLU A 15 -3.63 -2.25 -13.08
N ARG A 16 -4.22 -3.30 -13.65
CA ARG A 16 -5.62 -3.36 -14.04
C ARG A 16 -6.55 -3.96 -12.97
N GLN A 17 -5.99 -4.59 -11.93
CA GLN A 17 -6.79 -5.26 -10.90
C GLN A 17 -7.64 -4.27 -10.09
N ASN A 18 -7.10 -3.08 -9.81
CA ASN A 18 -7.77 -2.04 -9.02
C ASN A 18 -7.95 -0.79 -9.88
N ARG A 19 -8.89 -0.86 -10.82
CA ARG A 19 -9.18 0.21 -11.77
C ARG A 19 -9.81 1.41 -11.07
N ILE A 20 -9.14 2.57 -11.11
CA ILE A 20 -9.61 3.82 -10.45
C ILE A 20 -10.19 4.87 -11.42
N PHE A 21 -10.09 4.64 -12.73
CA PHE A 21 -10.69 5.46 -13.80
C PHE A 21 -11.40 4.57 -14.81
N ASP A 22 -12.51 5.00 -15.40
CA ASP A 22 -13.18 4.29 -16.50
C ASP A 22 -12.47 4.47 -17.87
N ASP A 23 -13.06 3.97 -18.96
CA ASP A 23 -12.46 4.04 -20.31
C ASP A 23 -12.53 5.45 -20.91
N SER A 24 -13.41 6.29 -20.38
CA SER A 24 -13.58 7.69 -20.77
C SER A 24 -12.68 8.63 -19.96
N GLY A 25 -12.00 8.13 -18.93
CA GLY A 25 -11.11 8.90 -18.05
C GLY A 25 -11.79 9.45 -16.80
N ASN A 26 -13.03 9.05 -16.51
CA ASN A 26 -13.75 9.52 -15.32
C ASN A 26 -13.30 8.75 -14.08
N PHE A 27 -13.12 9.47 -12.97
CA PHE A 27 -12.67 8.89 -11.71
C PHE A 27 -13.78 8.03 -11.07
N LEU A 28 -13.45 6.78 -10.76
CA LEU A 28 -14.34 5.82 -10.08
C LEU A 28 -14.03 5.71 -8.58
N GLY A 29 -12.76 5.95 -8.19
CA GLY A 29 -12.25 5.60 -6.87
C GLY A 29 -12.00 4.09 -6.72
N ALA A 30 -11.69 3.67 -5.49
CA ALA A 30 -11.55 2.27 -5.14
C ALA A 30 -11.75 2.05 -3.64
N ASP A 31 -12.25 0.87 -3.26
CA ASP A 31 -12.33 0.41 -1.88
C ASP A 31 -12.12 -1.10 -1.87
N PHE A 32 -10.95 -1.55 -1.41
CA PHE A 32 -10.60 -2.96 -1.40
C PHE A 32 -9.75 -3.33 -0.20
N THR A 33 -9.85 -4.59 0.19
CA THR A 33 -9.07 -5.18 1.28
C THR A 33 -7.93 -5.99 0.70
N VAL A 34 -6.74 -5.79 1.24
CA VAL A 34 -5.55 -6.60 0.98
C VAL A 34 -5.49 -7.70 2.05
N LEU A 35 -5.54 -8.95 1.60
CA LEU A 35 -5.45 -10.13 2.46
C LEU A 35 -3.99 -10.50 2.73
N GLY A 36 -3.77 -11.25 3.81
CA GLY A 36 -2.45 -11.80 4.14
C GLY A 36 -1.86 -12.72 3.07
N SER A 37 -2.72 -13.39 2.30
CA SER A 37 -2.32 -14.18 1.12
C SER A 37 -1.74 -13.34 -0.04
N GLN A 38 -1.82 -12.01 0.05
CA GLN A 38 -1.29 -11.06 -0.93
C GLN A 38 -0.02 -10.35 -0.42
N VAL A 39 0.52 -10.75 0.74
CA VAL A 39 1.81 -10.27 1.21
C VAL A 39 2.91 -10.87 0.35
N LEU A 40 3.85 -10.02 -0.03
CA LEU A 40 5.00 -10.34 -0.86
C LEU A 40 6.28 -10.28 -0.03
N ASP A 41 7.21 -11.13 -0.40
CA ASP A 41 8.58 -11.17 0.05
C ASP A 41 9.45 -10.60 -1.08
N ALA A 42 10.35 -9.66 -0.76
CA ALA A 42 11.19 -9.04 -1.78
C ALA A 42 12.30 -9.98 -2.29
N GLY A 43 12.62 -11.04 -1.53
CA GLY A 43 13.71 -11.96 -1.80
C GLY A 43 15.08 -11.32 -1.66
N SER A 44 15.17 -10.17 -0.98
CA SER A 44 16.41 -9.42 -0.83
C SER A 44 17.20 -9.91 0.38
N GLU A 45 16.49 -10.28 1.46
CA GLU A 45 17.06 -10.75 2.72
C GLU A 45 16.43 -12.08 3.16
N ILE A 46 17.23 -12.94 3.78
CA ILE A 46 16.72 -14.14 4.45
C ILE A 46 15.84 -13.69 5.63
N ASN A 47 14.61 -14.19 5.68
CA ASN A 47 13.70 -14.02 6.81
C ASN A 47 14.19 -14.81 8.03
N ASP A 48 15.17 -14.26 8.74
CA ASP A 48 15.77 -14.86 9.94
C ASP A 48 15.06 -14.45 11.24
N GLU A 49 14.24 -13.38 11.18
CA GLU A 49 13.59 -12.72 12.32
C GLU A 49 14.54 -12.37 13.47
N ILE A 50 15.84 -12.24 13.19
CA ILE A 50 16.82 -11.89 14.21
C ILE A 50 16.61 -10.41 14.55
N PRO A 51 16.47 -10.02 15.83
CA PRO A 51 16.15 -8.64 16.22
C PRO A 51 17.09 -7.55 15.64
N ALA A 52 18.37 -7.89 15.43
CA ALA A 52 19.36 -7.00 14.82
C ALA A 52 19.18 -6.80 13.29
N ASN A 53 18.45 -7.71 12.65
CA ASN A 53 18.21 -7.76 11.20
C ASN A 53 16.77 -7.43 10.82
N THR A 54 15.86 -7.50 11.80
CA THR A 54 14.43 -7.24 11.61
C THR A 54 14.12 -5.78 11.94
N ALA A 55 13.51 -5.07 10.98
CA ALA A 55 13.01 -3.73 11.22
C ALA A 55 12.04 -3.73 12.43
N PHE A 56 12.12 -2.70 13.28
CA PHE A 56 11.35 -2.53 14.54
C PHE A 56 11.86 -3.29 15.79
N PHE A 57 12.65 -4.37 15.65
CA PHE A 57 13.13 -5.16 16.79
C PHE A 57 14.52 -4.80 17.32
N GLY A 58 15.24 -3.90 16.65
CA GLY A 58 16.59 -3.50 17.06
C GLY A 58 17.56 -3.19 15.92
N GLN A 59 17.14 -3.36 14.67
CA GLN A 59 17.92 -2.94 13.51
C GLN A 59 18.25 -1.44 13.58
N GLN A 60 19.55 -1.13 13.69
CA GLN A 60 20.06 0.25 13.75
C GLN A 60 20.51 0.79 12.38
N ASN A 61 20.74 -0.11 11.42
CA ASN A 61 21.16 0.20 10.06
C ASN A 61 20.35 -0.66 9.08
N PRO A 62 19.89 -0.10 7.94
CA PRO A 62 19.21 -0.90 6.93
C PRO A 62 20.16 -1.96 6.34
N ASN A 63 19.60 -3.05 5.81
CA ASN A 63 20.31 -4.13 5.10
C ASN A 63 21.28 -4.95 5.96
N THR A 64 20.91 -5.25 7.20
CA THR A 64 21.72 -6.08 8.11
C THR A 64 21.43 -7.58 8.00
N GLY A 65 20.38 -7.96 7.27
CA GLY A 65 20.06 -9.36 7.00
C GLY A 65 21.05 -10.02 6.04
N PHE A 66 21.04 -11.35 6.00
CA PHE A 66 21.78 -12.09 4.99
C PHE A 66 21.10 -11.98 3.65
N SER A 67 21.84 -11.66 2.59
CA SER A 67 21.25 -11.54 1.25
C SER A 67 20.79 -12.89 0.71
N GLU A 68 19.56 -12.96 0.21
CA GLU A 68 18.99 -14.16 -0.45
C GLU A 68 19.22 -14.16 -1.97
N ASN A 69 19.42 -12.99 -2.60
CA ASN A 69 19.48 -12.81 -4.06
C ASN A 69 18.29 -13.46 -4.80
N GLY A 70 17.13 -13.46 -4.16
CA GLY A 70 15.87 -13.96 -4.70
C GLY A 70 15.18 -12.93 -5.60
N VAL A 71 13.96 -13.29 -6.01
CA VAL A 71 13.03 -12.42 -6.72
C VAL A 71 11.76 -12.26 -5.88
N VAL A 72 10.95 -11.25 -6.20
CA VAL A 72 9.67 -11.04 -5.53
C VAL A 72 8.78 -12.28 -5.65
N GLN A 73 8.30 -12.77 -4.51
CA GLN A 73 7.42 -13.93 -4.41
C GLN A 73 6.33 -13.73 -3.35
N VAL A 74 5.33 -14.61 -3.31
CA VAL A 74 4.33 -14.61 -2.24
C VAL A 74 5.02 -15.01 -0.93
N ALA A 75 4.84 -14.20 0.11
CA ALA A 75 5.43 -14.45 1.42
C ALA A 75 4.83 -15.71 2.06
N LYS A 76 5.69 -16.55 2.64
CA LYS A 76 5.27 -17.82 3.27
C LYS A 76 4.81 -17.65 4.72
N GLY A 77 4.96 -16.46 5.29
CA GLY A 77 4.67 -16.17 6.69
C GLY A 77 5.92 -15.99 7.53
N PHE A 78 5.69 -15.84 8.83
CA PHE A 78 6.71 -15.75 9.87
C PHE A 78 7.19 -17.15 10.31
N ILE A 79 8.39 -17.24 10.87
CA ILE A 79 8.96 -18.44 11.46
C ILE A 79 8.07 -18.87 12.65
N PRO A 80 7.55 -20.11 12.69
CA PRO A 80 6.82 -20.61 13.84
C PRO A 80 7.67 -20.57 15.12
N GLY A 81 7.23 -19.83 16.14
CA GLY A 81 8.00 -19.59 17.36
C GLY A 81 9.17 -18.63 17.20
N GLY A 82 9.27 -17.94 16.06
CA GLY A 82 10.24 -16.88 15.79
C GLY A 82 10.04 -15.65 16.67
N ALA A 83 10.97 -14.70 16.59
CA ALA A 83 10.97 -13.52 17.45
C ALA A 83 9.73 -12.63 17.24
N ILE A 84 9.18 -12.60 16.02
CA ILE A 84 8.06 -11.73 15.69
C ILE A 84 6.79 -12.22 16.40
N LEU A 85 6.34 -13.44 16.11
CA LEU A 85 5.09 -13.97 16.67
C LEU A 85 5.19 -14.31 18.16
N SER A 86 6.40 -14.45 18.70
CA SER A 86 6.62 -14.64 20.14
C SER A 86 6.56 -13.33 20.94
N ASP A 87 6.65 -12.17 20.29
CA ASP A 87 6.46 -10.89 20.95
C ASP A 87 4.96 -10.65 21.22
N PRO A 88 4.55 -10.35 22.47
CA PRO A 88 3.15 -10.12 22.79
C PRO A 88 2.46 -9.06 21.90
N ARG A 89 3.21 -8.06 21.42
CA ARG A 89 2.72 -6.98 20.54
C ARG A 89 2.30 -7.49 19.16
N PHE A 90 2.88 -8.60 18.70
CA PHE A 90 2.66 -9.19 17.37
C PHE A 90 2.15 -10.62 17.42
N SER A 91 1.78 -11.13 18.59
CA SER A 91 1.18 -12.47 18.78
C SER A 91 -0.06 -12.73 17.92
N SER A 92 -0.76 -11.68 17.51
CA SER A 92 -1.92 -11.74 16.60
C SER A 92 -1.61 -11.38 15.15
N ALA A 93 -0.33 -11.11 14.80
CA ALA A 93 0.08 -10.60 13.50
C ALA A 93 0.31 -11.68 12.43
N ASP A 94 -0.01 -12.94 12.72
CA ASP A 94 0.12 -14.04 11.78
C ASP A 94 -0.85 -13.88 10.59
N PHE A 95 -0.32 -13.27 9.52
CA PHE A 95 -1.05 -12.98 8.30
C PHE A 95 -1.31 -14.21 7.43
N THR A 96 -0.75 -15.37 7.75
CA THR A 96 -1.03 -16.61 7.01
C THR A 96 -2.40 -17.19 7.33
N LYS A 97 -3.04 -16.71 8.41
CA LYS A 97 -4.37 -17.15 8.82
C LYS A 97 -5.42 -16.85 7.73
N PRO A 98 -6.34 -17.79 7.45
CA PRO A 98 -7.41 -17.57 6.48
C PRO A 98 -8.21 -16.29 6.79
N GLY A 99 -8.36 -15.43 5.79
CA GLY A 99 -9.12 -14.19 5.90
C GLY A 99 -8.43 -13.06 6.66
N TYR A 100 -7.14 -13.20 7.02
CA TYR A 100 -6.40 -12.13 7.67
C TYR A 100 -6.35 -10.89 6.78
N GLN A 101 -6.84 -9.76 7.30
CA GLN A 101 -6.86 -8.49 6.58
C GLN A 101 -5.62 -7.68 6.97
N VAL A 102 -4.74 -7.43 6.01
CA VAL A 102 -3.50 -6.66 6.22
C VAL A 102 -3.77 -5.17 6.13
N ALA A 103 -4.56 -4.76 5.14
CA ALA A 103 -4.93 -3.38 4.94
C ALA A 103 -6.28 -3.26 4.25
N ARG A 104 -6.97 -2.14 4.46
CA ARG A 104 -8.05 -1.68 3.60
C ARG A 104 -7.61 -0.39 2.94
N ILE A 105 -7.63 -0.38 1.61
CA ILE A 105 -7.21 0.76 0.80
C ILE A 105 -8.46 1.40 0.23
N ARG A 106 -8.60 2.71 0.45
CA ARG A 106 -9.65 3.53 -0.15
C ARG A 106 -9.03 4.67 -0.93
N VAL A 107 -9.44 4.80 -2.18
CA VAL A 107 -9.07 5.88 -3.08
C VAL A 107 -10.33 6.69 -3.33
N LEU A 108 -10.34 7.92 -2.82
CA LEU A 108 -11.48 8.81 -2.89
C LEU A 108 -11.10 10.04 -3.71
N ALA A 109 -12.09 10.63 -4.37
CA ALA A 109 -11.91 11.95 -4.95
C ALA A 109 -11.75 12.94 -3.79
N ASP A 110 -10.66 13.70 -3.80
CA ASP A 110 -10.54 14.83 -2.90
C ASP A 110 -11.32 16.00 -3.49
N ALA A 111 -12.39 16.41 -2.81
CA ALA A 111 -13.17 17.60 -3.19
C ALA A 111 -12.37 18.91 -3.04
N SER A 112 -11.11 18.85 -2.59
CA SER A 112 -10.16 19.97 -2.57
C SER A 112 -9.76 20.49 -3.96
N GLY A 113 -10.22 19.86 -5.05
CA GLY A 113 -10.20 20.46 -6.38
C GLY A 113 -11.08 21.72 -6.38
N GLY A 114 -10.45 22.87 -6.09
CA GLY A 114 -11.13 24.11 -5.73
C GLY A 114 -12.19 24.61 -6.72
N GLN A 115 -13.18 25.32 -6.19
CA GLN A 115 -14.05 26.19 -6.98
C GLN A 115 -13.21 27.32 -7.58
N ASN A 116 -13.20 27.44 -8.91
CA ASN A 116 -12.75 28.68 -9.55
C ASN A 116 -13.87 29.72 -9.42
N THR A 117 -13.82 30.53 -8.36
CA THR A 117 -14.74 31.65 -8.20
C THR A 117 -14.29 32.78 -9.12
N PHE A 118 -15.07 33.05 -10.18
CA PHE A 118 -14.87 34.18 -11.06
C PHE A 118 -15.86 35.30 -10.67
N THR A 119 -15.37 36.38 -10.06
CA THR A 119 -16.18 37.58 -9.83
C THR A 119 -16.15 38.45 -11.09
N VAL A 120 -17.32 38.72 -11.67
CA VAL A 120 -17.46 39.61 -12.82
C VAL A 120 -18.09 40.92 -12.34
N GLU A 121 -17.38 42.03 -12.52
CA GLU A 121 -17.88 43.35 -12.14
C GLU A 121 -19.04 43.80 -13.05
N PRO A 122 -20.01 44.59 -12.53
CA PRO A 122 -21.12 45.12 -13.32
C PRO A 122 -20.64 45.87 -14.57
N GLY A 123 -21.17 45.50 -15.74
CA GLY A 123 -20.80 46.08 -17.04
C GLY A 123 -19.64 45.39 -17.76
N SER A 124 -19.01 44.38 -17.16
CA SER A 124 -17.98 43.58 -17.82
C SER A 124 -18.59 42.49 -18.70
N SER A 125 -17.93 42.17 -19.82
CA SER A 125 -18.31 41.06 -20.71
C SER A 125 -17.23 39.99 -20.70
N VAL A 126 -17.60 38.76 -20.35
CA VAL A 126 -16.74 37.58 -20.45
C VAL A 126 -17.27 36.69 -21.56
N ASN A 127 -16.45 36.38 -22.55
CA ASN A 127 -16.81 35.46 -23.63
C ASN A 127 -16.09 34.13 -23.40
N ILE A 128 -16.83 33.12 -22.93
CA ILE A 128 -16.29 31.79 -22.68
C ILE A 128 -16.58 30.93 -23.91
N ALA A 129 -15.61 30.83 -24.80
CA ALA A 129 -15.83 30.16 -26.08
C ALA A 129 -15.86 28.62 -25.99
N ASN A 130 -15.45 28.01 -24.87
CA ASN A 130 -15.41 26.55 -24.67
C ASN A 130 -15.14 26.20 -23.19
N PHE A 131 -16.18 25.99 -22.37
CA PHE A 131 -16.02 25.38 -21.04
C PHE A 131 -16.38 23.90 -21.15
N TRP A 132 -15.39 23.04 -21.40
CA TRP A 132 -15.61 21.60 -21.44
C TRP A 132 -15.50 21.06 -20.02
N TRP A 133 -16.65 20.93 -19.36
CA TRP A 133 -16.81 20.09 -18.17
C TRP A 133 -16.74 18.63 -18.64
N CYS A 134 -15.69 17.89 -18.30
CA CYS A 134 -15.71 16.44 -18.47
C CYS A 134 -16.48 15.85 -17.29
N GLY A 135 -17.63 15.25 -17.58
CA GLY A 135 -18.46 14.52 -16.62
C GLY A 135 -18.18 13.04 -16.65
#